data_AF-A0A6G2Q4R4-F1
#
_entry.id   AF-A0A6G2Q4R4-F1
#
_cell.length_a   1.000
_cell.length_b   1.000
_cell.length_c   1.000
_cell.angle_alpha   90.00
_cell.angle_beta   90.00
_cell.angle_gamma   90.00
#
_symmetry.space_group_name_H-M   'P 1'
#
loop_
_entity.id
_entity.type
_entity.pdbx_description
1 polymer ?
#
loop_
_entity_poly.entity_id
_entity_poly.type
_entity_poly.pdbx_seq_one_letter_code
_entity_poly.pdbx_strand_id
1 'polypeptide(L)'
;MSGEGRVVDASQPVPAKSGLGGLPVPRLSFDEFMAFGRDALIRADVPVVITLPGGTEGMGKEGVAELLGELPVTLFTEPSDKKNPERWTTREIRLAEFFADDTYQNDASTWNRVVSNIRDRPGDVNRILGFDAGKLFDYRRALNAANLWISHRGVFTQSHFDELENFNIALEGRKRFVMAPPGSRAYYPRSLKQGFGDKSQVFDFDDVDPARFPRIAAKLARRR
;
A
#
# COMPACT_ATOMS: atom_id res chain seq x y z
N MET A 1 -12.19 43.76 5.28
CA MET A 1 -11.12 43.27 4.39
C MET A 1 -11.07 41.76 4.51
N SER A 2 -11.71 41.10 3.55
CA SER A 2 -11.86 39.65 3.43
C SER A 2 -10.59 39.04 2.84
N GLY A 3 -9.94 38.15 3.59
CA GLY A 3 -8.86 37.32 3.08
C GLY A 3 -9.45 36.05 2.48
N GLU A 4 -9.49 35.98 1.15
CA GLU A 4 -9.90 34.78 0.42
C GLU A 4 -8.85 33.67 0.62
N GLY A 5 -9.28 32.58 1.25
CA GLY A 5 -8.53 31.34 1.34
C GLY A 5 -8.44 30.71 -0.04
N ARG A 6 -7.20 30.48 -0.49
CA ARG A 6 -6.91 29.80 -1.75
C ARG A 6 -7.35 28.34 -1.64
N VAL A 7 -8.49 28.00 -2.24
CA VAL A 7 -8.92 26.61 -2.43
C VAL A 7 -7.91 25.95 -3.36
N VAL A 8 -7.17 24.98 -2.83
CA VAL A 8 -6.23 24.17 -3.62
C VAL A 8 -7.06 23.05 -4.24
N ASP A 9 -7.38 23.23 -5.52
CA ASP A 9 -8.05 22.23 -6.35
C ASP A 9 -7.17 20.97 -6.46
N ALA A 10 -7.63 19.87 -5.83
CA ALA A 10 -6.95 18.58 -5.80
C ALA A 10 -7.03 17.81 -7.15
N SER A 11 -7.73 18.36 -8.15
CA SER A 11 -7.87 17.74 -9.48
C SER A 11 -6.70 18.01 -10.43
N GLN A 12 -5.75 18.90 -10.08
CA GLN A 12 -4.61 19.18 -10.94
C GLN A 12 -3.50 18.14 -10.81
N PRO A 13 -3.03 17.53 -11.93
CA PRO A 13 -1.85 16.69 -11.90
C PRO A 13 -0.65 17.55 -11.50
N VAL A 14 -0.07 17.24 -10.34
CA VAL A 14 1.20 17.82 -9.92
C VAL A 14 2.23 17.52 -11.00
N PRO A 15 2.93 18.52 -11.55
CA PRO A 15 3.95 18.27 -12.56
C PRO A 15 4.97 17.31 -11.97
N ALA A 16 5.19 16.20 -12.66
CA ALA A 16 6.16 15.19 -12.27
C ALA A 16 7.48 15.89 -11.99
N LYS A 17 7.87 15.99 -10.72
CA LYS A 17 9.27 16.30 -10.39
C LYS A 17 10.09 15.20 -11.02
N SER A 18 10.79 15.55 -12.08
CA SER A 18 11.77 14.71 -12.76
C SER A 18 12.83 14.28 -11.74
N GLY A 19 12.80 13.00 -11.38
CA GLY A 19 13.79 12.40 -10.49
C GLY A 19 13.23 11.16 -9.80
N LEU A 20 13.86 10.01 -10.07
CA LEU A 20 13.59 8.63 -9.58
C LEU A 20 13.09 7.67 -10.68
N GLY A 21 13.96 7.42 -11.66
CA GLY A 21 13.68 6.63 -12.87
C GLY A 21 13.36 5.14 -12.64
N GLY A 22 12.09 4.78 -12.81
CA GLY A 22 11.64 3.49 -13.33
C GLY A 22 11.14 3.66 -14.77
N LEU A 23 10.85 2.56 -15.48
CA LEU A 23 9.97 2.65 -16.65
C LEU A 23 8.66 3.33 -16.20
N PRO A 24 8.07 4.23 -17.00
CA PRO A 24 6.81 4.86 -16.63
C PRO A 24 5.78 3.77 -16.35
N VAL A 25 5.17 3.81 -15.16
CA VAL A 25 4.08 2.89 -14.81
C VAL A 25 2.84 3.37 -15.59
N PRO A 26 2.26 2.55 -16.48
CA PRO A 26 1.07 2.92 -17.23
C PRO A 26 -0.04 3.38 -16.31
N ARG A 27 -0.75 4.44 -16.73
CA ARG A 27 -1.91 4.96 -16.02
C ARG A 27 -3.14 4.74 -16.89
N LEU A 28 -4.16 4.10 -16.33
CA LEU A 28 -5.42 3.81 -16.98
C LEU A 28 -6.54 4.49 -16.21
N SER A 29 -7.52 5.03 -16.94
CA SER A 29 -8.84 5.30 -16.38
C SER A 29 -9.54 3.99 -15.99
N PHE A 30 -10.57 4.08 -15.16
CA PHE A 30 -11.36 2.90 -14.79
C PHE A 30 -12.03 2.26 -16.02
N ASP A 31 -12.55 3.07 -16.95
CA ASP A 31 -13.21 2.56 -18.16
C ASP A 31 -12.24 1.83 -19.09
N GLU A 32 -11.02 2.34 -19.27
CA GLU A 32 -9.96 1.65 -20.03
C GLU A 32 -9.58 0.32 -19.37
N PHE A 33 -9.45 0.31 -18.04
CA PHE A 33 -9.20 -0.93 -17.30
C PHE A 33 -10.34 -1.94 -17.48
N MET A 34 -11.60 -1.50 -17.38
CA MET A 34 -12.77 -2.35 -17.57
C MET A 34 -12.85 -2.89 -19.01
N ALA A 35 -12.49 -2.07 -20.01
CA ALA A 35 -12.45 -2.49 -21.41
C ALA A 35 -11.33 -3.49 -21.71
N PHE A 36 -10.15 -3.32 -21.10
CA PHE A 36 -9.02 -4.25 -21.25
C PHE A 36 -9.25 -5.57 -20.51
N GLY A 37 -9.86 -5.47 -19.32
CA GLY A 37 -10.22 -6.59 -18.47
C GLY A 37 -9.09 -7.04 -17.52
N ARG A 38 -9.49 -7.48 -16.32
CA ARG A 38 -8.60 -7.94 -15.24
C ARG A 38 -7.59 -8.99 -15.72
N ASP A 39 -8.06 -10.03 -16.40
CA ASP A 39 -7.21 -11.19 -16.75
C ASP A 39 -6.14 -10.83 -17.78
N ALA A 40 -6.41 -9.84 -18.65
CA ALA A 40 -5.43 -9.37 -19.61
C ALA A 40 -4.29 -8.62 -18.92
N LEU A 41 -4.59 -7.83 -17.87
CA LEU A 41 -3.55 -7.17 -17.06
C LEU A 41 -2.72 -8.19 -16.27
N ILE A 42 -3.36 -9.16 -15.62
CA ILE A 42 -2.66 -10.22 -14.90
C ILE A 42 -1.70 -10.96 -15.83
N ARG A 43 -2.16 -11.35 -17.04
CA ARG A 43 -1.31 -12.00 -18.04
C ARG A 43 -0.16 -11.13 -18.54
N ALA A 44 -0.32 -9.81 -18.54
CA ALA A 44 0.73 -8.89 -18.96
C ALA A 44 1.87 -8.78 -17.93
N ASP A 45 1.61 -9.12 -16.66
CA ASP A 45 2.60 -9.14 -15.56
C ASP A 45 3.40 -7.84 -15.47
N VAL A 46 2.69 -6.71 -15.58
CA VAL A 46 3.26 -5.36 -15.46
C VAL A 46 2.45 -4.54 -14.46
N PRO A 47 3.12 -3.72 -13.61
CA PRO A 47 2.40 -2.83 -12.71
C PRO A 47 1.67 -1.75 -13.52
N VAL A 48 0.45 -1.45 -13.10
CA VAL A 48 -0.36 -0.34 -13.64
C VAL A 48 -0.97 0.47 -12.51
N VAL A 49 -1.24 1.75 -12.77
CA VAL A 49 -2.06 2.58 -11.87
C VAL A 49 -3.41 2.80 -12.53
N ILE A 50 -4.48 2.41 -11.85
CA ILE A 50 -5.85 2.60 -12.31
C ILE A 50 -6.47 3.74 -11.50
N THR A 51 -7.01 4.74 -12.18
CA THR A 51 -7.79 5.80 -11.55
C THR A 51 -9.23 5.32 -11.35
N LEU A 52 -9.69 5.28 -10.10
CA LEU A 52 -11.05 4.85 -9.74
C LEU A 52 -12.12 5.87 -10.17
N PRO A 53 -13.37 5.41 -10.42
CA PRO A 53 -14.48 6.30 -10.72
C PRO A 53 -14.81 7.14 -9.48
N GLY A 54 -15.06 8.44 -9.66
CA GLY A 54 -15.24 9.37 -8.53
C GLY A 54 -13.94 9.76 -7.81
N GLY A 55 -12.77 9.33 -8.30
CA GLY A 55 -11.48 9.68 -7.69
C GLY A 55 -11.20 8.93 -6.39
N THR A 56 -10.67 9.63 -5.38
CA THR A 56 -10.39 9.09 -4.04
C THR A 56 -11.58 9.23 -3.08
N GLU A 57 -12.75 9.62 -3.57
CA GLU A 57 -13.97 9.87 -2.77
C GLU A 57 -14.71 8.58 -2.40
N GLY A 58 -13.99 7.55 -1.95
CA GLY A 58 -14.64 6.49 -1.17
C GLY A 58 -15.32 7.10 0.07
N MET A 59 -15.83 6.26 0.97
CA MET A 59 -16.53 6.77 2.17
C MET A 59 -15.67 7.61 3.15
N GLY A 60 -14.39 7.81 2.86
CA GLY A 60 -13.44 8.58 3.68
C GLY A 60 -13.07 7.87 4.98
N LYS A 61 -12.08 8.41 5.70
CA LYS A 61 -11.72 7.94 7.04
C LYS A 61 -12.92 7.90 7.99
N GLU A 62 -13.74 8.95 8.01
CA GLU A 62 -14.90 9.06 8.90
C GLU A 62 -15.92 7.97 8.60
N GLY A 63 -16.25 7.73 7.33
CA GLY A 63 -17.19 6.68 6.95
C GLY A 63 -16.65 5.27 7.22
N VAL A 64 -15.33 5.04 7.07
CA VAL A 64 -14.69 3.77 7.45
C VAL A 64 -14.77 3.58 8.97
N ALA A 65 -14.49 4.62 9.75
CA ALA A 65 -14.55 4.58 11.21
C ALA A 65 -15.97 4.31 11.72
N GLU A 66 -16.99 4.93 11.11
CA GLU A 66 -18.39 4.70 11.44
C GLU A 66 -18.83 3.28 11.06
N LEU A 67 -18.53 2.82 9.84
CA LEU A 67 -18.97 1.53 9.33
C LEU A 67 -18.30 0.36 10.08
N LEU A 68 -17.00 0.47 10.36
CA LEU A 68 -16.18 -0.63 10.85
C LEU A 68 -15.65 -0.42 12.28
N GLY A 69 -16.05 0.64 12.99
CA GLY A 69 -15.49 1.00 14.30
C GLY A 69 -15.50 -0.14 15.33
N GLU A 70 -16.59 -0.88 15.38
CA GLU A 70 -16.74 -2.03 16.30
C GLU A 70 -16.11 -3.32 15.77
N LEU A 71 -15.51 -3.33 14.58
CA LEU A 71 -14.87 -4.53 14.04
C LEU A 71 -13.59 -4.84 14.85
N PRO A 72 -13.39 -6.10 15.28
CA PRO A 72 -12.09 -6.53 15.79
C PRO A 72 -11.07 -6.51 14.64
N VAL A 73 -9.94 -5.85 14.86
CA VAL A 73 -8.87 -5.69 13.90
C VAL A 73 -7.53 -6.03 14.54
N THR A 74 -6.57 -6.47 13.73
CA THR A 74 -5.19 -6.71 14.18
C THR A 74 -4.38 -5.43 14.08
N LEU A 75 -3.94 -4.93 15.24
CA LEU A 75 -2.93 -3.90 15.36
C LEU A 75 -1.55 -4.53 15.27
N PHE A 76 -0.71 -3.99 14.39
CA PHE A 76 0.72 -4.29 14.31
C PHE A 76 1.49 -3.11 14.88
N THR A 77 2.42 -3.40 15.79
CA THR A 77 3.30 -2.40 16.41
C THR A 77 4.76 -2.81 16.22
N GLU A 78 5.59 -1.88 15.76
CA GLU A 78 7.04 -2.07 15.67
C GLU A 78 7.81 -0.76 15.92
N PRO A 79 9.08 -0.82 16.35
CA PRO A 79 9.93 0.36 16.39
C PRO A 79 9.99 1.05 15.03
N SER A 80 9.91 2.38 15.02
CA SER A 80 10.00 3.20 13.79
C SER A 80 11.45 3.35 13.33
N ASP A 81 12.15 2.25 13.19
CA ASP A 81 13.54 2.17 12.77
C ASP A 81 13.66 1.22 11.58
N LYS A 82 14.09 1.75 10.44
CA LYS A 82 14.35 0.96 9.24
C LYS A 82 15.54 -0.01 9.39
N LYS A 83 16.26 0.03 10.51
CA LYS A 83 17.35 -0.90 10.84
C LYS A 83 16.91 -1.92 11.89
N ASN A 84 15.66 -1.87 12.36
CA ASN A 84 15.14 -2.78 13.36
C ASN A 84 15.22 -4.25 12.88
N PRO A 85 15.92 -5.13 13.59
CA PRO A 85 15.99 -6.55 13.26
C PRO A 85 14.82 -7.35 13.83
N GLU A 86 14.05 -6.79 14.76
CA GLU A 86 13.00 -7.49 15.50
C GLU A 86 11.70 -7.59 14.69
N ARG A 87 10.87 -8.57 15.05
CA ARG A 87 9.52 -8.68 14.49
C ARG A 87 8.59 -7.68 15.16
N TRP A 88 7.60 -7.22 14.41
CA TRP A 88 6.45 -6.53 14.98
C TRP A 88 5.73 -7.42 16.01
N THR A 89 5.06 -6.78 16.96
CA THR A 89 4.07 -7.43 17.82
C THR A 89 2.67 -7.25 17.23
N THR A 90 1.75 -8.12 17.60
CA THR A 90 0.35 -8.03 17.18
C THR A 90 -0.60 -8.16 18.36
N ARG A 91 -1.70 -7.41 18.34
CA ARG A 91 -2.83 -7.61 19.24
C ARG A 91 -4.15 -7.29 18.55
N GLU A 92 -5.23 -7.83 19.07
CA GLU A 92 -6.59 -7.47 18.62
C GLU A 92 -7.07 -6.21 19.35
N ILE A 93 -7.72 -5.31 18.61
CA ILE A 93 -8.38 -4.09 19.11
C ILE A 93 -9.69 -3.86 18.35
N ARG A 94 -10.60 -3.01 18.84
CA ARG A 94 -11.64 -2.42 17.98
C ARG A 94 -11.02 -1.37 17.06
N LEU A 95 -11.51 -1.26 15.82
CA LEU A 95 -11.00 -0.25 14.90
C LEU A 95 -11.19 1.18 15.44
N ALA A 96 -12.29 1.44 16.15
CA ALA A 96 -12.56 2.73 16.80
C ALA A 96 -11.45 3.10 17.80
N GLU A 97 -10.87 2.14 18.52
CA GLU A 97 -9.74 2.39 19.43
C GLU A 97 -8.52 2.91 18.67
N PHE A 98 -8.26 2.40 17.46
CA PHE A 98 -7.14 2.89 16.64
C PHE A 98 -7.31 4.36 16.26
N PHE A 99 -8.54 4.79 16.00
CA PHE A 99 -8.83 6.19 15.66
C PHE A 99 -8.90 7.12 16.87
N ALA A 100 -9.27 6.61 18.05
CA ALA A 100 -9.40 7.40 19.28
C ALA A 100 -8.08 7.53 20.07
N ASP A 101 -7.15 6.59 19.92
CA ASP A 101 -5.89 6.60 20.65
C ASP A 101 -4.84 7.49 19.95
N ASP A 102 -4.70 8.69 20.48
CA ASP A 102 -3.73 9.70 20.02
C ASP A 102 -2.28 9.23 20.09
N THR A 103 -1.94 8.21 20.88
CA THR A 103 -0.56 7.70 20.93
C THR A 103 -0.13 7.09 19.60
N TYR A 104 -1.04 6.44 18.86
CA TYR A 104 -0.72 5.88 17.54
C TYR A 104 -0.39 6.96 16.51
N GLN A 105 -0.92 8.16 16.70
CA GLN A 105 -0.64 9.30 15.84
C GLN A 105 0.63 10.05 16.28
N ASN A 106 0.83 10.21 17.59
CA ASN A 106 1.81 11.15 18.14
C ASN A 106 3.12 10.49 18.62
N ASP A 107 3.14 9.18 18.89
CA ASP A 107 4.37 8.48 19.26
C ASP A 107 5.27 8.32 18.04
N ALA A 108 6.33 9.15 18.01
CA ALA A 108 7.29 9.14 16.94
C ALA A 108 8.17 7.88 16.92
N SER A 109 8.24 7.10 18.01
CA SER A 109 9.14 5.95 18.19
C SER A 109 8.58 4.62 17.71
N THR A 110 7.27 4.52 17.46
CA THR A 110 6.61 3.26 17.07
C THR A 110 5.75 3.40 15.82
N TRP A 111 5.94 2.55 14.83
CA TRP A 111 5.01 2.40 13.73
C TRP A 111 3.85 1.51 14.16
N ASN A 112 2.66 2.07 14.05
CA ASN A 112 1.40 1.39 14.32
C ASN A 112 0.59 1.32 13.02
N ARG A 113 0.12 0.12 12.68
CA ARG A 113 -0.77 -0.08 11.53
C ARG A 113 -1.82 -1.14 11.83
N VAL A 114 -3.01 -0.92 11.30
CA VAL A 114 -4.04 -1.95 11.23
C VAL A 114 -3.83 -2.73 9.94
N VAL A 115 -3.84 -4.06 10.05
CA VAL A 115 -3.93 -4.98 8.90
C VAL A 115 -5.01 -6.00 9.21
N SER A 116 -6.14 -5.98 8.49
CA SER A 116 -7.25 -6.89 8.81
C SER A 116 -7.99 -7.35 7.57
N ASN A 117 -8.21 -8.66 7.50
CA ASN A 117 -8.92 -9.27 6.39
C ASN A 117 -10.44 -9.10 6.58
N ILE A 118 -11.06 -8.34 5.69
CA ILE A 118 -12.51 -8.08 5.69
C ILE A 118 -13.21 -8.79 4.52
N ARG A 119 -12.59 -9.81 3.91
CA ARG A 119 -13.14 -10.49 2.72
C ARG A 119 -14.54 -11.07 2.93
N ASP A 120 -14.81 -11.55 4.14
CA ASP A 120 -16.09 -12.19 4.50
C ASP A 120 -17.20 -11.15 4.77
N ARG A 121 -16.90 -9.86 4.54
CA ARG A 121 -17.82 -8.73 4.63
C ARG A 121 -17.94 -8.01 3.28
N PRO A 122 -18.41 -8.69 2.23
CA PRO A 122 -18.39 -8.16 0.86
C PRO A 122 -19.22 -6.89 0.67
N GLY A 123 -20.31 -6.73 1.44
CA GLY A 123 -21.10 -5.50 1.43
C GLY A 123 -20.33 -4.29 1.94
N ASP A 124 -19.49 -4.48 2.97
CA ASP A 124 -18.68 -3.41 3.55
C ASP A 124 -17.52 -3.05 2.60
N VAL A 125 -16.87 -4.05 1.98
CA VAL A 125 -15.86 -3.82 0.93
C VAL A 125 -16.43 -2.97 -0.20
N ASN A 126 -17.61 -3.31 -0.72
CA ASN A 126 -18.25 -2.55 -1.80
C ASN A 126 -18.61 -1.12 -1.38
N ARG A 127 -19.07 -0.92 -0.13
CA ARG A 127 -19.38 0.43 0.40
C ARG A 127 -18.13 1.29 0.55
N ILE A 128 -17.04 0.71 1.03
CA ILE A 128 -15.75 1.40 1.16
C ILE A 128 -15.22 1.83 -0.21
N LEU A 129 -15.32 0.95 -1.21
CA LEU A 129 -14.80 1.19 -2.55
C LEU A 129 -15.73 2.03 -3.44
N GLY A 130 -17.03 2.10 -3.13
CA GLY A 130 -18.01 2.80 -3.96
C GLY A 130 -18.42 2.05 -5.24
N PHE A 131 -17.97 0.81 -5.45
CA PHE A 131 -18.34 -0.03 -6.59
C PHE A 131 -18.43 -1.52 -6.21
N ASP A 132 -19.00 -2.33 -7.12
CA ASP A 132 -19.10 -3.78 -6.93
C ASP A 132 -17.76 -4.48 -7.20
N ALA A 133 -16.93 -4.56 -6.16
CA ALA A 133 -15.65 -5.24 -6.21
C ALA A 133 -15.79 -6.75 -6.48
N GLY A 134 -16.98 -7.33 -6.25
CA GLY A 134 -17.26 -8.75 -6.46
C GLY A 134 -17.28 -9.10 -7.94
N LYS A 135 -17.92 -8.24 -8.73
CA LYS A 135 -17.90 -8.36 -10.20
C LYS A 135 -16.51 -8.15 -10.77
N LEU A 136 -15.74 -7.24 -10.18
CA LEU A 136 -14.44 -6.88 -10.71
C LEU A 136 -13.34 -7.91 -10.40
N PHE A 137 -13.28 -8.37 -9.14
CA PHE A 137 -12.21 -9.24 -8.67
C PHE A 137 -12.62 -10.71 -8.55
N ASP A 138 -13.87 -11.05 -8.85
CA ASP A 138 -14.44 -12.41 -8.67
C ASP A 138 -14.17 -12.97 -7.26
N TYR A 139 -14.27 -12.11 -6.25
CA TYR A 139 -13.82 -12.47 -4.91
C TYR A 139 -14.67 -13.53 -4.20
N ARG A 140 -15.83 -13.90 -4.77
CA ARG A 140 -16.69 -14.95 -4.22
C ARG A 140 -16.16 -16.36 -4.50
N ARG A 141 -15.15 -16.50 -5.36
CA ARG A 141 -14.53 -17.80 -5.71
C ARG A 141 -13.00 -17.78 -5.72
N ALA A 142 -12.38 -16.64 -6.06
CA ALA A 142 -10.93 -16.58 -6.33
C ALA A 142 -10.12 -15.63 -5.44
N LEU A 143 -10.75 -14.78 -4.61
CA LEU A 143 -10.00 -13.85 -3.77
C LEU A 143 -9.54 -14.51 -2.47
N ASN A 144 -8.23 -14.52 -2.26
CA ASN A 144 -7.66 -15.04 -1.03
C ASN A 144 -7.96 -14.13 0.19
N ALA A 145 -7.79 -12.80 0.03
CA ALA A 145 -7.98 -11.84 1.10
C ALA A 145 -8.40 -10.45 0.56
N ALA A 146 -9.16 -9.71 1.37
CA ALA A 146 -9.42 -8.28 1.20
C ALA A 146 -8.89 -7.57 2.46
N ASN A 147 -7.65 -7.12 2.42
CA ASN A 147 -6.99 -6.56 3.59
C ASN A 147 -7.20 -5.05 3.69
N LEU A 148 -7.75 -4.59 4.81
CA LEU A 148 -7.80 -3.19 5.21
C LEU A 148 -6.47 -2.79 5.85
N TRP A 149 -5.85 -1.73 5.34
CA TRP A 149 -4.57 -1.21 5.81
C TRP A 149 -4.70 0.25 6.23
N ILE A 150 -4.50 0.54 7.52
CA ILE A 150 -4.64 1.89 8.08
C ILE A 150 -3.41 2.23 8.92
N SER A 151 -2.89 3.44 8.77
CA SER A 151 -1.80 4.01 9.56
C SER A 151 -1.98 5.52 9.66
N HIS A 152 -1.78 6.12 10.84
CA HIS A 152 -1.88 7.58 11.01
C HIS A 152 -0.70 8.35 10.41
N ARG A 153 0.46 7.71 10.31
CA ARG A 153 1.70 8.32 9.79
C ARG A 153 2.35 7.44 8.74
N GLY A 154 3.36 7.99 8.08
CA GLY A 154 4.17 7.24 7.11
C GLY A 154 4.82 6.03 7.78
N VAL A 155 4.30 4.84 7.48
CA VAL A 155 4.90 3.56 7.86
C VAL A 155 5.70 3.01 6.68
N PHE A 156 6.74 2.25 6.99
CA PHE A 156 7.57 1.61 6.00
C PHE A 156 7.32 0.10 5.99
N THR A 157 7.15 -0.46 4.79
CA THR A 157 7.11 -1.91 4.59
C THR A 157 8.34 -2.31 3.79
N GLN A 158 9.15 -3.20 4.36
CA GLN A 158 10.33 -3.75 3.71
C GLN A 158 9.97 -4.37 2.35
N SER A 159 10.87 -4.23 1.37
CA SER A 159 10.72 -4.88 0.07
C SER A 159 10.51 -6.39 0.23
N HIS A 160 9.38 -6.85 -0.28
CA HIS A 160 8.95 -8.24 -0.34
C HIS A 160 8.30 -8.52 -1.71
N PHE A 161 8.02 -9.78 -2.01
CA PHE A 161 7.05 -10.14 -3.04
C PHE A 161 5.87 -10.86 -2.41
N ASP A 162 4.69 -10.70 -3.01
CA ASP A 162 3.52 -11.50 -2.69
C ASP A 162 3.42 -12.66 -3.67
N GLU A 163 2.92 -13.82 -3.21
CA GLU A 163 2.76 -15.01 -4.06
C GLU A 163 1.54 -14.93 -5.00
N LEU A 164 0.65 -13.95 -4.78
CA LEU A 164 -0.60 -13.77 -5.50
C LEU A 164 -0.69 -12.37 -6.09
N GLU A 165 -1.49 -12.25 -7.15
CA GLU A 165 -1.84 -10.96 -7.74
C GLU A 165 -2.48 -10.03 -6.72
N ASN A 166 -2.09 -8.75 -6.74
CA ASN A 166 -2.47 -7.79 -5.70
C ASN A 166 -2.98 -6.48 -6.30
N PHE A 167 -4.22 -6.11 -5.96
CA PHE A 167 -4.77 -4.78 -6.20
C PHE A 167 -4.64 -3.94 -4.92
N ASN A 168 -3.69 -3.00 -4.91
CA ASN A 168 -3.59 -2.04 -3.82
C ASN A 168 -4.45 -0.81 -4.11
N ILE A 169 -5.50 -0.61 -3.33
CA ILE A 169 -6.43 0.51 -3.50
C ILE A 169 -6.14 1.57 -2.43
N ALA A 170 -5.70 2.75 -2.86
CA ALA A 170 -5.48 3.89 -1.98
C ALA A 170 -6.79 4.64 -1.76
N LEU A 171 -7.35 4.54 -0.54
CA LEU A 171 -8.59 5.21 -0.15
C LEU A 171 -8.32 6.64 0.33
N GLU A 172 -7.36 6.81 1.23
CA GLU A 172 -6.98 8.11 1.78
C GLU A 172 -5.45 8.19 1.96
N GLY A 173 -4.91 9.40 1.82
CA GLY A 173 -3.48 9.66 1.94
C GLY A 173 -2.68 9.21 0.72
N ARG A 174 -1.39 8.96 0.90
CA ARG A 174 -0.46 8.60 -0.19
C ARG A 174 0.48 7.49 0.23
N LYS A 175 0.70 6.53 -0.68
CA LYS A 175 1.70 5.46 -0.55
C LYS A 175 2.67 5.54 -1.72
N ARG A 176 3.97 5.39 -1.45
CA ARG A 176 5.02 5.29 -2.47
C ARG A 176 5.38 3.82 -2.66
N PHE A 177 5.20 3.31 -3.87
CA PHE A 177 5.63 1.97 -4.25
C PHE A 177 6.97 2.05 -4.98
N VAL A 178 7.91 1.20 -4.58
CA VAL A 178 9.18 1.00 -5.28
C VAL A 178 9.23 -0.46 -5.72
N MET A 179 9.02 -0.69 -7.01
CA MET A 179 8.88 -2.04 -7.57
C MET A 179 10.10 -2.42 -8.41
N ALA A 180 10.42 -3.71 -8.40
CA ALA A 180 11.38 -4.33 -9.30
C ALA A 180 10.66 -5.47 -10.05
N PRO A 181 11.01 -5.73 -11.32
CA PRO A 181 10.37 -6.81 -12.06
C PRO A 181 10.69 -8.18 -11.43
N PRO A 182 9.82 -9.18 -11.62
CA PRO A 182 10.09 -10.56 -11.24
C PRO A 182 11.45 -11.05 -11.73
N GLY A 183 12.10 -11.92 -10.95
CA GLY A 183 13.43 -12.46 -11.27
C GLY A 183 14.59 -11.46 -11.13
N SER A 184 14.36 -10.24 -10.64
CA SER A 184 15.42 -9.25 -10.41
C SER A 184 16.48 -9.79 -9.43
N ARG A 185 17.69 -10.03 -9.95
CA ARG A 185 18.85 -10.44 -9.12
C ARG A 185 19.31 -9.38 -8.12
N ALA A 186 18.88 -8.13 -8.28
CA ALA A 186 19.18 -7.04 -7.34
C ALA A 186 18.32 -7.10 -6.06
N TYR A 187 17.45 -8.11 -5.94
CA TYR A 187 16.54 -8.28 -4.82
C TYR A 187 17.19 -8.82 -3.54
N TYR A 188 18.30 -9.57 -3.64
CA TYR A 188 18.99 -10.18 -2.48
C TYR A 188 18.02 -10.86 -1.49
N PRO A 189 17.33 -11.95 -1.86
CA PRO A 189 16.35 -12.58 -0.98
C PRO A 189 17.00 -13.08 0.32
N ARG A 190 16.25 -13.06 1.42
CA ARG A 190 16.66 -13.73 2.66
C ARG A 190 16.52 -15.24 2.52
N SER A 191 17.04 -15.98 3.51
CA SER A 191 17.06 -17.43 3.48
C SER A 191 15.65 -18.01 3.64
N LEU A 192 15.21 -18.84 2.70
CA LEU A 192 13.98 -19.64 2.84
C LEU A 192 13.99 -20.51 4.11
N LYS A 193 15.17 -21.03 4.50
CA LYS A 193 15.31 -21.92 5.66
C LYS A 193 15.11 -21.21 7.01
N GLN A 194 15.28 -19.89 7.06
CA GLN A 194 15.16 -19.10 8.29
C GLN A 194 13.81 -18.36 8.36
N GLY A 195 12.88 -18.69 7.44
CA GLY A 195 11.73 -17.85 7.14
C GLY A 195 12.17 -16.57 6.42
N PHE A 196 11.24 -15.87 5.77
CA PHE A 196 11.48 -14.60 5.05
C PHE A 196 12.09 -14.70 3.64
N GLY A 197 12.03 -15.85 2.97
CA GLY A 197 12.51 -15.93 1.58
C GLY A 197 11.77 -14.98 0.61
N ASP A 198 10.57 -14.55 1.02
CA ASP A 198 9.77 -13.51 0.38
C ASP A 198 10.36 -12.11 0.53
N LYS A 199 11.27 -11.85 1.47
CA LYS A 199 11.81 -10.51 1.80
C LYS A 199 13.24 -10.29 1.31
N SER A 200 13.57 -9.04 1.03
CA SER A 200 14.93 -8.61 0.71
C SER A 200 15.83 -8.55 1.95
N GLN A 201 17.12 -8.83 1.78
CA GLN A 201 18.16 -8.47 2.76
C GLN A 201 18.39 -6.96 2.82
N VAL A 202 18.11 -6.25 1.72
CA VAL A 202 18.18 -4.79 1.66
C VAL A 202 16.88 -4.24 2.25
N PHE A 203 16.97 -3.59 3.41
CA PHE A 203 15.78 -3.11 4.11
C PHE A 203 15.25 -1.81 3.49
N ASP A 204 16.11 -0.82 3.29
CA ASP A 204 15.76 0.48 2.71
C ASP A 204 16.50 0.70 1.40
N PHE A 205 15.76 0.92 0.31
CA PHE A 205 16.36 1.22 -0.99
C PHE A 205 16.81 2.69 -1.11
N ASP A 206 16.42 3.55 -0.16
CA ASP A 206 16.92 4.93 -0.09
C ASP A 206 18.28 5.01 0.68
N ASP A 207 18.62 4.01 1.52
CA ASP A 207 19.88 3.90 2.31
C ASP A 207 20.55 2.52 2.14
N VAL A 208 21.20 2.31 0.99
CA VAL A 208 21.86 1.03 0.65
C VAL A 208 23.36 1.10 0.92
N ASP A 209 23.88 0.10 1.64
CA ASP A 209 25.33 -0.17 1.72
C ASP A 209 25.84 -0.71 0.37
N PRO A 210 26.63 0.07 -0.40
CA PRO A 210 27.07 -0.33 -1.73
C PRO A 210 28.13 -1.45 -1.70
N ALA A 211 28.85 -1.62 -0.58
CA ALA A 211 29.83 -2.69 -0.43
C ALA A 211 29.13 -4.04 -0.23
N ARG A 212 28.04 -4.07 0.54
CA ARG A 212 27.24 -5.28 0.78
C ARG A 212 26.26 -5.59 -0.35
N PHE A 213 25.71 -4.57 -1.00
CA PHE A 213 24.67 -4.73 -2.03
C PHE A 213 25.00 -4.02 -3.35
N PRO A 214 26.13 -4.37 -4.01
CA PRO A 214 26.61 -3.64 -5.18
C PRO A 214 25.63 -3.65 -6.37
N ARG A 215 24.84 -4.72 -6.55
CA ARG A 215 23.90 -4.85 -7.68
C ARG A 215 22.72 -3.89 -7.60
N ILE A 216 22.27 -3.54 -6.40
CA ILE A 216 21.16 -2.58 -6.22
C ILE A 216 21.70 -1.15 -6.20
N ALA A 217 22.85 -0.92 -5.56
CA ALA A 217 23.51 0.40 -5.52
C ALA A 217 23.80 0.93 -6.94
N ALA A 218 24.31 0.08 -7.83
CA ALA A 218 24.57 0.44 -9.23
C ALA A 218 23.32 0.85 -10.01
N LYS A 219 22.13 0.35 -9.60
CA LYS A 219 20.85 0.73 -10.22
C LYS A 219 20.27 2.01 -9.62
N LEU A 220 20.46 2.25 -8.33
CA LEU A 220 19.98 3.45 -7.64
C LEU A 220 20.77 4.71 -8.05
N ALA A 221 22.09 4.59 -8.23
CA ALA A 221 22.94 5.69 -8.68
C ALA A 221 22.57 6.21 -10.09
N ARG A 222 21.97 5.37 -10.93
CA ARG A 222 21.48 5.74 -12.28
C ARG A 222 20.11 6.43 -12.28
N ARG A 223 19.48 6.58 -11.10
CA ARG A 223 18.10 7.06 -10.95
C ARG A 223 17.99 8.43 -10.24
N ARG A 224 19.09 8.91 -9.65
CA ARG A 224 19.25 10.26 -9.11
C ARG A 224 19.79 11.16 -10.21
#